data_AF-A0A517QLW8-F1
#
_entry.id   AF-A0A517QLW8-F1
#
_cell.length_a   1.000
_cell.length_b   1.000
_cell.length_c   1.000
_cell.angle_alpha   90.00
_cell.angle_beta   90.00
_cell.angle_gamma   90.00
#
_symmetry.space_group_name_H-M   'P 1'
#
loop_
_entity.id
_entity.type
_entity.pdbx_description
1 polymer ?
#
loop_
_entity_poly.entity_id
_entity_poly.type
_entity_poly.pdbx_seq_one_letter_code
_entity_poly.pdbx_strand_id
1 'polypeptide(L)'
;MRKFVLCFSVIFICSGTFSNGLSASDSLDALGYKFPKHRFSLKNLRPHYDDRMKAVIPADQPVPRNWVVVGHRCTLLQVSSTTHQLLIQKLPTRPGTELTIWKCQPLPFGWAVLEEFTSNQFPGKNNALRIRKM
;
A
#
# COMPACT_ATOMS: atom_id res chain seq x y z
N MET A 1 -1.20 20.51 -58.67
CA MET A 1 -1.86 21.60 -57.90
C MET A 1 -2.07 21.10 -56.46
N ARG A 2 -1.19 21.48 -55.53
CA ARG A 2 -1.23 21.01 -54.12
C ARG A 2 -1.85 22.10 -53.26
N LYS A 3 -2.96 21.80 -52.58
CA LYS A 3 -3.64 22.70 -51.65
C LYS A 3 -2.98 22.57 -50.28
N PHE A 4 -2.33 23.64 -49.81
CA PHE A 4 -1.88 23.78 -48.43
C PHE A 4 -3.05 24.27 -47.58
N VAL A 5 -3.41 23.53 -46.54
CA VAL A 5 -4.37 23.94 -45.53
C VAL A 5 -3.57 24.44 -44.33
N LEU A 6 -3.59 25.76 -44.11
CA LEU A 6 -3.04 26.43 -42.94
C LEU A 6 -4.10 26.42 -41.83
N CYS A 7 -3.92 25.58 -40.81
CA CYS A 7 -4.66 25.69 -39.56
C CYS A 7 -3.92 26.67 -38.62
N PHE A 8 -4.53 27.83 -38.38
CA PHE A 8 -4.12 28.75 -37.32
C PHE A 8 -4.63 28.21 -35.97
N SER A 9 -3.73 27.72 -35.12
CA SER A 9 -4.02 27.43 -33.72
C SER A 9 -3.82 28.70 -32.88
N VAL A 10 -4.91 29.21 -32.34
CA VAL A 10 -4.93 30.31 -31.36
C VAL A 10 -4.36 29.77 -30.04
N ILE A 11 -3.18 30.27 -29.66
CA ILE A 11 -2.55 29.99 -28.36
C ILE A 11 -3.18 30.93 -27.33
N PHE A 12 -4.04 30.39 -26.47
CA PHE A 12 -4.53 31.08 -25.28
C PHE A 12 -3.49 30.91 -24.17
N ILE A 13 -2.73 31.97 -23.90
CA ILE A 13 -1.80 32.05 -22.77
C ILE A 13 -2.63 32.38 -21.53
N CYS A 14 -2.94 31.38 -20.72
CA CYS A 14 -3.41 31.59 -19.35
C CYS A 14 -2.19 31.56 -18.42
N SER A 15 -1.70 32.75 -18.10
CA SER A 15 -0.75 32.99 -17.01
C SER A 15 -1.43 32.71 -15.67
N GLY A 16 -1.32 31.48 -15.19
CA GLY A 16 -1.68 31.10 -13.83
C GLY A 16 -0.46 31.19 -12.92
N THR A 17 -0.41 32.22 -12.10
CA THR A 17 0.54 32.39 -10.98
C THR A 17 0.55 31.15 -10.09
N PHE A 18 1.67 30.43 -10.05
CA PHE A 18 1.92 29.35 -9.08
C PHE A 18 2.18 29.98 -7.71
N SER A 19 1.16 29.96 -6.86
CA SER A 19 1.29 30.29 -5.45
C SER A 19 1.94 29.12 -4.70
N ASN A 20 3.08 29.41 -4.10
CA ASN A 20 3.78 28.73 -3.02
C ASN A 20 3.01 27.64 -2.25
N GLY A 21 3.65 26.46 -2.18
CA GLY A 21 3.89 25.73 -0.93
C GLY A 21 2.69 25.35 -0.08
N LEU A 22 2.10 24.19 -0.37
CA LEU A 22 1.43 23.39 0.66
C LEU A 22 2.16 22.06 0.78
N SER A 23 2.76 21.89 1.96
CA SER A 23 3.44 20.70 2.44
C SER A 23 2.52 19.48 2.37
N ALA A 24 3.06 18.31 2.05
CA ALA A 24 2.37 17.01 1.98
C ALA A 24 1.67 16.55 3.28
N SER A 25 1.65 17.39 4.32
CA SER A 25 0.87 17.23 5.54
C SER A 25 -0.64 17.39 5.33
N ASP A 26 -1.07 18.19 4.36
CA ASP A 26 -2.49 18.60 4.26
C ASP A 26 -3.42 17.52 3.71
N SER A 27 -2.87 16.50 3.05
CA SER A 27 -3.65 15.37 2.54
C SER A 27 -4.07 14.34 3.61
N LEU A 28 -3.48 14.38 4.82
CA LEU A 28 -3.86 13.49 5.93
C LEU A 28 -5.02 14.05 6.77
N ASP A 29 -5.15 15.37 6.85
CA ASP A 29 -6.25 16.03 7.57
C ASP A 29 -7.61 15.89 6.83
N ALA A 30 -7.59 15.75 5.51
CA ALA A 30 -8.79 15.52 4.69
C ALA A 30 -9.50 14.18 4.97
N LEU A 31 -8.83 13.22 5.63
CA LEU A 31 -9.41 11.92 6.02
C LEU A 31 -9.95 11.90 7.45
N GLY A 32 -9.95 13.02 8.17
CA GLY A 32 -10.48 13.09 9.55
C GLY A 32 -9.70 12.23 10.55
N TYR A 33 -8.42 11.92 10.27
CA TYR A 33 -7.55 11.18 11.17
C TYR A 33 -7.17 12.05 12.37
N LYS A 34 -8.02 12.02 13.39
CA LYS A 34 -7.75 12.64 14.68
C LYS A 34 -6.72 11.79 15.43
N PHE A 35 -5.46 12.20 15.46
CA PHE A 35 -4.47 11.56 16.33
C PHE A 35 -4.97 11.62 17.79
N PRO A 36 -5.13 10.48 18.49
CA PRO A 36 -5.49 10.52 19.89
C PRO A 36 -4.34 11.14 20.67
N LYS A 37 -4.60 12.31 21.30
CA LYS A 37 -3.68 12.95 22.26
C LYS A 37 -3.64 12.13 23.55
N HIS A 38 -2.97 10.97 23.52
CA HIS A 38 -2.66 10.25 24.74
C HIS A 38 -1.42 10.87 25.39
N ARG A 39 -1.59 11.43 26.60
CA ARG A 39 -0.48 11.72 27.52
C ARG A 39 0.24 10.40 27.79
N PHE A 40 1.44 10.25 27.25
CA PHE A 40 2.29 9.10 27.50
C PHE A 40 2.80 9.13 28.95
N SER A 41 2.31 8.20 29.77
CA SER A 41 2.93 7.87 31.06
C SER A 41 4.08 6.88 30.81
N LEU A 42 5.31 7.33 31.05
CA LEU A 42 6.58 6.65 30.72
C LEU A 42 6.89 5.39 31.55
N LYS A 43 5.99 4.90 32.42
CA LYS A 43 6.34 3.87 33.41
C LYS A 43 5.93 2.43 33.06
N ASN A 44 5.28 2.18 31.92
CA ASN A 44 4.91 0.82 31.47
C ASN A 44 4.98 0.65 29.94
N LEU A 45 6.06 1.10 29.30
CA LEU A 45 6.30 0.88 27.87
C LEU A 45 6.82 -0.55 27.62
N ARG A 46 5.97 -1.56 27.86
CA ARG A 46 5.96 -2.68 26.93
C ARG A 46 5.21 -2.15 25.71
N PRO A 47 5.83 -1.99 24.52
CA PRO A 47 5.07 -1.59 23.35
C PRO A 47 3.91 -2.57 23.22
N HIS A 48 2.68 -2.04 23.21
CA HIS A 48 1.52 -2.82 22.86
C HIS A 48 1.81 -3.42 21.48
N TYR A 49 2.04 -4.73 21.46
CA TYR A 49 2.52 -5.44 20.28
C TYR A 49 1.37 -5.48 19.27
N ASP A 50 1.31 -4.47 18.39
CA ASP A 50 0.30 -4.39 17.35
C ASP A 50 0.74 -5.23 16.13
N ASP A 51 0.49 -6.53 16.22
CA ASP A 51 0.64 -7.52 15.14
C ASP A 51 -0.17 -7.20 13.87
N ARG A 52 -1.00 -6.15 13.92
CA ARG A 52 -1.81 -5.69 12.80
C ARG A 52 -1.18 -4.52 12.06
N MET A 53 0.08 -4.19 12.35
CA MET A 53 0.77 -3.14 11.60
C MET A 53 0.80 -3.50 10.11
N LYS A 54 0.00 -2.77 9.34
CA LYS A 54 -0.05 -2.83 7.88
C LYS A 54 0.66 -1.59 7.33
N ALA A 55 1.41 -1.79 6.26
CA ALA A 55 2.07 -0.72 5.52
C ALA A 55 1.80 -0.89 4.03
N VAL A 56 1.90 0.22 3.29
CA VAL A 56 1.80 0.22 1.84
C VAL A 56 3.19 0.51 1.29
N ILE A 57 3.67 -0.33 0.38
CA ILE A 57 4.92 -0.12 -0.35
C ILE A 57 4.66 -0.15 -1.86
N PRO A 58 5.41 0.61 -2.67
CA PRO A 58 5.47 0.40 -4.12
C PRO A 58 5.84 -1.05 -4.46
N ALA A 59 5.28 -1.61 -5.54
CA ALA A 59 5.50 -3.01 -5.91
C ALA A 59 6.91 -3.32 -6.44
N ASP A 60 7.67 -2.30 -6.81
CA ASP A 60 9.09 -2.37 -7.18
C ASP A 60 10.03 -2.37 -5.96
N GLN A 61 9.51 -2.08 -4.75
CA GLN A 61 10.31 -2.11 -3.53
C GLN A 61 10.33 -3.51 -2.89
N PRO A 62 11.47 -3.92 -2.31
CA PRO A 62 11.57 -5.20 -1.64
C PRO A 62 10.71 -5.23 -0.38
N VAL A 63 10.01 -6.36 -0.16
CA VAL A 63 9.25 -6.60 1.07
C VAL A 63 10.24 -6.76 2.24
N PRO A 64 10.10 -5.98 3.34
CA PRO A 64 11.00 -6.09 4.48
C PRO A 64 10.97 -7.47 5.14
N ARG A 65 12.06 -7.85 5.82
CA ARG A 65 12.13 -9.12 6.56
C ARG A 65 11.04 -9.19 7.63
N ASN A 66 10.43 -10.37 7.76
CA ASN A 66 9.30 -10.64 8.67
C ASN A 66 8.02 -9.88 8.31
N TRP A 67 7.85 -9.48 7.05
CA TRP A 67 6.60 -8.98 6.49
C TRP A 67 6.12 -9.88 5.37
N VAL A 68 4.82 -9.86 5.12
CA VAL A 68 4.17 -10.58 4.03
C VAL A 68 3.19 -9.69 3.30
N VAL A 69 3.03 -9.95 2.01
CA VAL A 69 2.02 -9.31 1.16
C VAL A 69 0.65 -9.90 1.47
N VAL A 70 -0.25 -9.05 1.96
CA VAL A 70 -1.64 -9.38 2.31
C VAL A 70 -2.66 -8.69 1.40
N GLY A 71 -2.18 -7.88 0.45
CA GLY A 71 -3.02 -7.32 -0.60
C GLY A 71 -2.20 -6.62 -1.67
N HIS A 72 -2.87 -6.34 -2.78
CA HIS A 72 -2.34 -5.63 -3.92
C HIS A 72 -3.37 -4.59 -4.37
N ARG A 73 -2.91 -3.38 -4.69
CA ARG A 73 -3.75 -2.27 -5.15
C ARG A 73 -3.13 -1.64 -6.39
N CYS A 74 -3.95 -1.33 -7.38
CA CYS A 74 -3.54 -0.46 -8.47
C CYS A 74 -3.92 0.98 -8.11
N THR A 75 -2.97 1.91 -8.21
CA THR A 75 -3.23 3.34 -8.08
C THR A 75 -2.66 4.07 -9.27
N LEU A 76 -3.43 5.02 -9.80
CA LEU A 76 -2.99 5.90 -10.89
C LEU A 76 -2.21 7.12 -10.37
N LEU A 77 -2.06 7.27 -9.05
CA LEU A 77 -1.62 8.50 -8.38
C LEU A 77 -0.19 8.45 -7.83
N GLN A 78 0.64 7.48 -8.23
CA GLN A 78 2.03 7.42 -7.78
C GLN A 78 3.01 8.05 -8.78
N VAL A 79 3.96 8.81 -8.22
CA VAL A 79 5.11 9.42 -8.92
C VAL A 79 6.23 8.38 -9.19
N SER A 80 6.09 7.13 -8.70
CA SER A 80 6.97 6.01 -9.05
C SER A 80 6.55 5.37 -10.38
N SER A 81 7.51 4.76 -11.10
CA SER A 81 7.28 4.10 -12.38
C SER A 81 6.30 2.91 -12.33
N THR A 82 5.95 2.43 -11.14
CA THR A 82 4.93 1.39 -10.93
C THR A 82 3.62 1.97 -10.41
N THR A 83 2.52 1.71 -11.13
CA THR A 83 1.13 1.97 -10.73
C THR A 83 0.59 0.96 -9.70
N HIS A 84 1.46 0.08 -9.20
CA HIS A 84 1.11 -1.04 -8.35
C HIS A 84 1.66 -0.82 -6.94
N GLN A 85 0.80 -0.99 -5.95
CA GLN A 85 1.11 -0.93 -4.53
C GLN A 85 0.83 -2.28 -3.86
N LEU A 86 1.70 -2.68 -2.96
CA LEU A 86 1.54 -3.84 -2.12
C LEU A 86 1.11 -3.40 -0.72
N LEU A 87 0.06 -4.04 -0.21
CA LEU A 87 -0.29 -3.99 1.20
C LEU A 87 0.47 -5.10 1.90
N ILE A 88 1.42 -4.72 2.75
CA ILE A 88 2.21 -5.65 3.54
C ILE A 88 1.77 -5.62 5.00
N GLN A 89 1.90 -6.75 5.68
CA GLN A 89 1.64 -6.90 7.11
C GLN A 89 2.83 -7.57 7.78
N LYS A 90 3.20 -7.10 8.96
CA LYS A 90 4.21 -7.76 9.78
C LYS A 90 3.71 -9.14 10.22
N LEU A 91 4.57 -10.15 10.18
CA LEU A 91 4.20 -11.49 10.60
C LEU A 91 3.93 -11.53 12.10
N PRO A 92 2.73 -11.97 12.53
CA PRO A 92 2.44 -12.17 13.92
C PRO A 92 3.23 -13.34 14.47
N THR A 93 3.61 -13.24 15.73
CA THR A 93 4.41 -14.26 16.42
C THR A 93 3.55 -15.25 17.19
N ARG A 94 2.27 -14.93 17.42
CA ARG A 94 1.36 -15.75 18.21
C ARG A 94 0.97 -17.04 17.46
N PRO A 95 1.17 -18.23 18.06
CA PRO A 95 0.72 -19.51 17.51
C PRO A 95 -0.79 -19.54 17.27
N GLY A 96 -1.23 -20.27 16.25
CA GLY A 96 -2.63 -20.38 15.85
C GLY A 96 -3.18 -19.16 15.10
N THR A 97 -2.38 -18.10 14.92
CA THR A 97 -2.80 -16.93 14.14
C THR A 97 -2.89 -17.28 12.66
N GLU A 98 -3.96 -16.83 12.01
CA GLU A 98 -4.18 -17.04 10.59
C GLU A 98 -4.00 -15.75 9.80
N LEU A 99 -3.48 -15.88 8.58
CA LEU A 99 -3.34 -14.79 7.63
C LEU A 99 -3.74 -15.24 6.23
N THR A 100 -4.26 -14.30 5.45
CA THR A 100 -4.39 -14.45 4.01
C THR A 100 -3.21 -13.76 3.35
N ILE A 101 -2.44 -14.51 2.56
CA ILE A 101 -1.25 -14.00 1.87
C ILE A 101 -1.35 -14.24 0.36
N TRP A 102 -0.61 -13.44 -0.40
CA TRP A 102 -0.49 -13.67 -1.84
C TRP A 102 0.28 -14.98 -2.11
N LYS A 103 -0.24 -15.84 -2.99
CA LYS A 103 0.36 -17.15 -3.31
C LYS A 103 1.72 -17.05 -3.99
N CYS A 104 2.02 -15.94 -4.67
CA CYS A 104 3.26 -15.74 -5.41
C CYS A 104 4.47 -15.38 -4.53
N GLN A 105 4.37 -15.46 -3.21
CA GLN A 105 5.45 -15.15 -2.28
C GLN A 105 5.87 -16.42 -1.49
N PRO A 106 7.10 -16.48 -0.96
CA PRO A 106 7.55 -17.63 -0.18
C PRO A 106 6.75 -17.76 1.12
N LEU A 107 6.47 -19.00 1.52
CA LEU A 107 5.82 -19.29 2.81
C LEU A 107 6.79 -18.93 3.96
N PRO A 108 6.35 -18.15 4.96
CA PRO A 108 7.22 -17.81 6.08
C PRO A 108 7.54 -19.03 6.96
N PHE A 109 8.71 -19.01 7.59
CA PHE A 109 9.15 -20.12 8.43
C PHE A 109 8.21 -20.37 9.63
N GLY A 110 7.88 -21.64 9.84
CA GLY A 110 6.97 -22.08 10.90
C GLY A 110 5.53 -21.63 10.69
N TRP A 111 5.12 -21.42 9.44
CA TRP A 111 3.73 -21.29 9.03
C TRP A 111 3.34 -22.49 8.18
N ALA A 112 2.08 -22.89 8.23
CA ALA A 112 1.50 -23.94 7.41
C ALA A 112 0.38 -23.38 6.53
N VAL A 113 0.23 -23.93 5.32
CA VAL A 113 -0.90 -23.62 4.44
C VAL A 113 -2.12 -24.42 4.90
N LEU A 114 -3.25 -23.74 5.06
CA LEU A 114 -4.54 -24.37 5.39
C LEU A 114 -5.39 -24.61 4.15
N GLU A 115 -5.46 -23.61 3.26
CA GLU A 115 -6.24 -23.66 2.03
C GLU A 115 -5.69 -22.70 0.99
N GLU A 116 -5.99 -23.00 -0.27
CA GLU A 116 -5.77 -22.11 -1.40
C GLU A 116 -7.12 -21.66 -1.95
N PHE A 117 -7.26 -20.37 -2.29
CA PHE A 117 -8.51 -19.84 -2.81
C PHE A 117 -8.27 -18.64 -3.73
N THR A 118 -9.34 -18.19 -4.39
CA THR A 118 -9.31 -16.95 -5.17
C THR A 118 -9.76 -15.79 -4.31
N SER A 119 -8.92 -14.76 -4.22
CA SER A 119 -9.21 -13.51 -3.51
C SER A 119 -9.14 -12.33 -4.45
N ASN A 120 -10.06 -11.38 -4.28
CA ASN A 120 -10.05 -10.10 -4.99
C ASN A 120 -8.95 -9.15 -4.48
N GLN A 121 -8.24 -9.52 -3.42
CA GLN A 121 -7.12 -8.75 -2.88
C GLN A 121 -5.83 -8.92 -3.70
N PHE A 122 -5.78 -9.90 -4.58
CA PHE A 122 -4.62 -10.20 -5.40
C PHE A 122 -5.02 -10.29 -6.88
N PRO A 123 -4.09 -10.07 -7.82
CA PRO A 123 -4.35 -10.29 -9.24
C PRO A 123 -4.46 -11.80 -9.56
N GLY A 124 -5.23 -12.16 -10.58
CA GLY A 124 -5.34 -13.53 -11.11
C GLY A 124 -6.40 -14.41 -10.44
N LYS A 125 -6.36 -15.72 -10.72
CA LYS A 125 -7.20 -16.78 -10.11
C LYS A 125 -6.33 -17.68 -9.25
N ASN A 126 -6.91 -18.34 -8.24
CA ASN A 126 -6.21 -19.23 -7.28
C ASN A 126 -4.93 -18.58 -6.75
N ASN A 127 -5.09 -17.35 -6.27
CA ASN A 127 -4.02 -16.39 -6.02
C ASN A 127 -3.80 -16.13 -4.53
N ALA A 128 -4.61 -16.69 -3.63
CA ALA A 128 -4.48 -16.50 -2.19
C ALA A 128 -4.22 -17.80 -1.46
N LEU A 129 -3.45 -17.71 -0.37
CA LEU A 129 -3.27 -18.78 0.60
C LEU A 129 -3.80 -18.31 1.96
N ARG A 130 -4.59 -19.15 2.64
CA ARG A 130 -4.80 -19.00 4.08
C ARG A 130 -3.71 -19.80 4.79
N ILE A 131 -2.92 -19.15 5.62
CA ILE A 131 -1.81 -19.74 6.35
C ILE A 131 -2.02 -19.59 7.85
N ARG A 132 -1.46 -20.52 8.63
CA ARG A 132 -1.53 -20.49 10.10
C ARG A 132 -0.14 -20.62 10.72
N LYS A 133 0.12 -19.86 11.78
CA LYS A 133 1.34 -19.98 12.58
C LYS A 133 1.30 -21.27 13.40
N MET A 134 2.30 -22.13 13.21
CA MET A 134 2.49 -23.37 13.97
C MET A 134 3.17 -23.09 15.31
#